data_AF-A0A9Q8USK6-F1
#
_entry.id   AF-A0A9Q8USK6-F1
#
_cell.length_a   1.000
_cell.length_b   1.000
_cell.length_c   1.000
_cell.angle_alpha   90.00
_cell.angle_beta   90.00
_cell.angle_gamma   90.00
#
_symmetry.space_group_name_H-M   'P 1'
#
loop_
_entity.id
_entity.type
_entity.pdbx_description
1 polymer ?
#
loop_
_entity_poly.entity_id
_entity_poly.type
_entity_poly.pdbx_seq_one_letter_code
_entity_poly.pdbx_strand_id
1 'polypeptide(L)'
;MTSNYFPESAPTAEQKILDGCANLAGSMLGGVRYTAVHEIGHWLDLFHTFQGNSCSGPGDFIPDTPRQLNATGGCPAKSDTCPNQPGNDPIHNFMDYSTDICMTELPRFQSVRMLWMYAKMRFGR
;
A
#
# COMPACT_ATOMS: atom_id res chain seq x y z
N MET A 1 3.99 -4.72 -16.05
CA MET A 1 4.03 -5.37 -14.73
C MET A 1 4.77 -4.39 -13.82
N THR A 2 4.13 -3.93 -12.75
CA THR A 2 4.86 -3.26 -11.67
C THR A 2 5.33 -4.34 -10.70
N SER A 3 6.50 -4.15 -10.11
CA SER A 3 7.04 -5.08 -9.11
C SER A 3 7.74 -4.30 -8.02
N ASN A 4 7.57 -4.75 -6.78
CA ASN A 4 8.22 -4.18 -5.62
C ASN A 4 8.89 -5.29 -4.81
N TYR A 5 9.94 -4.91 -4.06
CA TYR A 5 10.60 -5.78 -3.11
C TYR A 5 10.26 -5.34 -1.69
N PHE A 6 9.50 -6.17 -0.98
CA PHE A 6 9.26 -5.99 0.44
C PHE A 6 10.56 -6.12 1.24
N PRO A 7 10.68 -5.42 2.37
CA PRO A 7 11.91 -5.43 3.16
C PRO A 7 12.15 -6.78 3.84
N GLU A 8 13.31 -7.36 3.58
CA GLU A 8 13.79 -8.60 4.20
C GLU A 8 14.86 -8.32 5.27
N SER A 9 14.79 -9.04 6.41
CA SER A 9 15.72 -8.83 7.53
C SER A 9 17.15 -9.31 7.24
N ALA A 10 17.30 -10.32 6.37
CA ALA A 10 18.58 -10.89 5.97
C ALA A 10 18.62 -11.16 4.46
N PRO A 11 18.66 -10.10 3.61
CA PRO A 11 18.54 -10.28 2.17
C PRO A 11 19.80 -10.91 1.59
N THR A 12 19.62 -11.79 0.61
CA THR A 12 20.70 -12.32 -0.23
C THR A 12 21.35 -11.19 -1.05
N ALA A 13 22.51 -11.47 -1.65
CA ALA A 13 23.17 -10.51 -2.55
C ALA A 13 22.27 -10.14 -3.74
N GLU A 14 21.52 -11.11 -4.29
CA GLU A 14 20.56 -10.88 -5.37
C GLU A 14 19.39 -10.00 -4.92
N GLN A 15 18.82 -10.25 -3.75
CA GLN A 15 17.73 -9.42 -3.21
C GLN A 15 18.17 -7.97 -2.97
N LYS A 16 19.45 -7.74 -2.62
CA LYS A 16 19.99 -6.37 -2.51
C LYS A 16 20.11 -5.67 -3.85
N ILE A 17 20.41 -6.40 -4.92
CA ILE A 17 20.50 -5.85 -6.28
C ILE A 17 19.10 -5.46 -6.79
N LEU A 18 18.09 -6.27 -6.46
CA LEU A 18 16.73 -6.07 -6.92
C LEU A 18 15.92 -5.13 -6.02
N ASP A 19 16.49 -4.70 -4.90
CA ASP A 19 15.84 -3.85 -3.93
C ASP A 19 15.37 -2.52 -4.54
N GLY A 20 14.06 -2.28 -4.48
CA GLY A 20 13.44 -1.09 -5.04
C GLY A 20 12.03 -1.37 -5.56
N CYS A 21 11.59 -0.49 -6.46
CA CYS A 21 10.33 -0.64 -7.20
C CYS A 21 10.56 -0.42 -8.70
N ALA A 22 9.83 -1.17 -9.52
CA ALA A 22 9.79 -1.03 -10.96
C ALA A 22 8.39 -0.56 -11.38
N ASN A 23 8.33 0.60 -12.03
CA ASN A 23 7.09 1.19 -12.52
C ASN A 23 6.98 1.05 -14.03
N LEU A 24 5.78 0.81 -14.54
CA LEU A 24 5.54 0.83 -15.99
C LEU A 24 5.76 2.26 -16.50
N ALA A 25 6.56 2.44 -17.55
CA ALA A 25 6.82 3.79 -18.06
C ALA A 25 5.53 4.57 -18.41
N GLY A 26 4.49 3.86 -18.89
CA GLY A 26 3.17 4.46 -19.19
C GLY A 26 2.28 4.77 -17.99
N SER A 27 2.61 4.31 -16.77
CA SER A 27 1.95 4.81 -15.56
C SER A 27 2.60 6.11 -15.05
N MET A 28 3.84 6.38 -15.45
CA MET A 28 4.52 7.64 -15.17
C MET A 28 4.01 8.76 -16.12
N LEU A 29 4.32 10.03 -15.80
CA LEU A 29 4.01 11.26 -16.55
C LEU A 29 2.96 11.12 -17.69
N GLY A 30 1.69 11.39 -17.37
CA GLY A 30 0.57 11.29 -18.30
C GLY A 30 -0.34 10.06 -18.07
N GLY A 31 0.08 9.12 -17.22
CA GLY A 31 -0.71 7.96 -16.79
C GLY A 31 -1.14 8.00 -15.32
N VAL A 32 -1.16 6.81 -14.70
CA VAL A 32 -1.49 6.52 -13.28
C VAL A 32 -0.38 7.10 -12.36
N ARG A 33 -0.45 8.42 -12.11
CA ARG A 33 0.43 9.26 -11.27
C ARG A 33 0.85 8.68 -9.92
N TYR A 34 0.01 7.89 -9.24
CA TYR A 34 0.28 7.43 -7.87
C TYR A 34 0.73 5.97 -7.78
N THR A 35 0.94 5.28 -8.91
CA THR A 35 1.56 3.96 -8.90
C THR A 35 2.90 3.97 -8.16
N ALA A 36 3.77 4.96 -8.40
CA ALA A 36 5.05 5.04 -7.69
C ALA A 36 4.88 5.19 -6.17
N VAL A 37 3.86 5.92 -5.71
CA VAL A 37 3.57 6.09 -4.28
C VAL A 37 3.15 4.75 -3.67
N HIS A 38 2.26 4.02 -4.34
CA HIS A 38 1.81 2.69 -3.94
C HIS A 38 2.98 1.69 -3.83
N GLU A 39 3.82 1.63 -4.86
CA GLU A 39 4.96 0.70 -4.88
C GLU A 39 6.02 1.06 -3.83
N ILE A 40 6.25 2.36 -3.57
CA ILE A 40 7.12 2.81 -2.47
C ILE A 40 6.52 2.44 -1.10
N GLY A 41 5.19 2.48 -0.97
CA GLY A 41 4.49 1.98 0.22
C GLY A 41 4.85 0.53 0.52
N HIS A 42 4.76 -0.36 -0.47
CA HIS A 42 5.19 -1.76 -0.34
C HIS A 42 6.66 -1.92 -0.03
N TRP A 43 7.53 -1.16 -0.70
CA TRP A 43 8.97 -1.15 -0.44
C TRP A 43 9.31 -0.77 1.01
N LEU A 44 8.41 -0.02 1.67
CA LEU A 44 8.46 0.38 3.08
C LEU A 44 7.50 -0.42 3.97
N ASP A 45 7.12 -1.63 3.55
CA ASP A 45 6.35 -2.62 4.30
C ASP A 45 4.86 -2.28 4.52
N LEU A 46 4.24 -1.46 3.67
CA LEU A 46 2.78 -1.34 3.69
C LEU A 46 2.15 -2.48 2.89
N PHE A 47 1.09 -3.06 3.42
CA PHE A 47 0.24 -4.00 2.70
C PHE A 47 -0.94 -3.28 2.06
N HIS A 48 -1.62 -3.96 1.14
CA HIS A 48 -2.89 -3.48 0.63
C HIS A 48 -3.91 -3.31 1.75
N THR A 49 -4.79 -2.31 1.66
CA THR A 49 -5.84 -2.06 2.66
C THR A 49 -6.82 -3.23 2.78
N PHE A 50 -7.00 -3.99 1.70
CA PHE A 50 -7.80 -5.22 1.62
C PHE A 50 -6.98 -6.50 1.89
N GLN A 51 -5.79 -6.39 2.48
CA GLN A 51 -4.93 -7.53 2.78
C GLN A 51 -5.68 -8.60 3.58
N GLY A 52 -5.52 -9.86 3.16
CA GLY A 52 -6.20 -11.00 3.76
C GLY A 52 -7.65 -11.21 3.26
N ASN A 53 -8.18 -10.26 2.47
CA ASN A 53 -9.48 -10.36 1.81
C ASN A 53 -10.59 -10.78 2.76
N SER A 54 -10.67 -10.10 3.92
CA SER A 54 -11.57 -10.45 5.01
C SER A 54 -11.98 -9.24 5.83
N CYS A 55 -13.22 -9.24 6.32
CA CYS A 55 -13.70 -8.31 7.33
C CYS A 55 -13.31 -8.70 8.77
N SER A 56 -12.47 -9.72 8.93
CA SER A 56 -11.97 -10.23 10.20
C SER A 56 -10.44 -10.40 10.16
N GLY A 57 -9.83 -10.64 11.32
CA GLY A 57 -8.37 -10.78 11.42
C GLY A 57 -7.66 -9.43 11.42
N PRO A 58 -6.35 -9.40 11.09
CA PRO A 58 -5.51 -8.22 11.23
C PRO A 58 -5.55 -7.24 10.04
N GLY A 59 -6.04 -7.65 8.87
CA GLY A 59 -6.03 -6.85 7.63
C GLY A 59 -4.61 -6.48 7.20
N ASP A 60 -4.37 -5.19 6.95
CA ASP A 60 -3.05 -4.63 6.61
C ASP A 60 -2.10 -4.44 7.81
N PHE A 61 -2.53 -4.84 9.02
CA PHE A 61 -1.84 -4.65 10.29
C PHE A 61 -1.69 -3.19 10.73
N ILE A 62 -2.50 -2.28 10.19
CA ILE A 62 -2.49 -0.86 10.54
C ILE A 62 -3.78 -0.51 11.29
N PRO A 63 -3.71 -0.07 12.57
CA PRO A 63 -4.91 0.14 13.38
C PRO A 63 -5.88 1.22 12.89
N ASP A 64 -5.41 2.23 12.15
CA ASP A 64 -6.23 3.34 11.63
C ASP A 64 -6.72 3.12 10.19
N THR A 65 -6.44 1.95 9.59
CA THR A 65 -7.03 1.55 8.31
C THR A 65 -8.33 0.78 8.57
N PRO A 66 -9.50 1.27 8.10
CA PRO A 66 -10.76 0.50 8.15
C PRO A 66 -10.65 -0.86 7.46
N ARG A 67 -11.51 -1.80 7.86
CA ARG A 67 -11.54 -3.13 7.25
C ARG A 67 -12.13 -3.07 5.85
N GLN A 68 -11.48 -3.76 4.91
CA GLN A 68 -11.89 -3.85 3.52
C GLN A 68 -11.77 -5.29 3.03
N LEU A 69 -12.83 -5.81 2.41
CA LEU A 69 -12.88 -7.19 1.90
C LEU A 69 -12.18 -7.34 0.55
N ASN A 70 -12.41 -6.38 -0.35
CA ASN A 70 -11.94 -6.42 -1.74
C ASN A 70 -11.41 -5.06 -2.15
N ALA A 71 -10.44 -5.06 -3.05
CA ALA A 71 -9.90 -3.85 -3.65
C ALA A 71 -11.00 -2.98 -4.29
N THR A 72 -10.92 -1.67 -4.13
CA THR A 72 -11.86 -0.76 -4.77
C THR A 72 -11.52 -0.61 -6.24
N GLY A 73 -12.52 -0.67 -7.12
CA GLY A 73 -12.37 -0.34 -8.53
C GLY A 73 -12.96 1.04 -8.84
N GLY A 74 -12.27 1.84 -9.66
CA GLY A 74 -12.79 3.14 -10.08
C GLY A 74 -12.71 4.22 -8.99
N CYS A 75 -13.66 5.16 -9.03
CA CYS A 75 -13.77 6.25 -8.06
C CYS A 75 -15.17 6.36 -7.46
N PRO A 76 -15.62 5.38 -6.67
CA PRO A 76 -16.93 5.47 -6.04
C PRO A 76 -16.94 6.63 -5.03
N ALA A 77 -18.09 7.28 -4.87
CA ALA A 77 -18.24 8.32 -3.84
C ALA A 77 -18.20 7.74 -2.40
N LYS A 78 -18.52 6.44 -2.26
CA LYS A 78 -18.48 5.68 -1.02
C LYS A 78 -18.40 4.19 -1.35
N SER A 79 -17.64 3.43 -0.57
CA SER A 79 -17.69 1.96 -0.55
C SER A 79 -17.62 1.46 0.89
N ASP A 80 -18.29 0.36 1.18
CA ASP A 80 -18.29 -0.29 2.50
C ASP A 80 -18.53 -1.79 2.30
N THR A 81 -17.45 -2.52 2.11
CA THR A 81 -17.49 -3.98 1.95
C THR A 81 -17.55 -4.72 3.27
N CYS A 82 -17.34 -4.03 4.40
CA CYS A 82 -17.34 -4.57 5.75
C CYS A 82 -18.29 -3.79 6.68
N PRO A 83 -19.61 -3.79 6.41
CA PRO A 83 -20.56 -2.90 7.10
C PRO A 83 -20.76 -3.19 8.59
N ASN A 84 -20.30 -4.35 9.05
CA ASN A 84 -20.32 -4.73 10.47
C ASN A 84 -19.02 -4.35 11.20
N GLN A 85 -18.07 -3.70 10.52
CA GLN A 85 -16.83 -3.17 11.06
C GLN A 85 -16.89 -1.64 11.08
N PRO A 86 -16.09 -0.97 11.93
CA PRO A 86 -16.05 0.49 11.97
C PRO A 86 -15.39 1.07 10.71
N GLY A 87 -16.00 2.12 10.16
CA GLY A 87 -15.48 2.87 9.01
C GLY A 87 -16.03 2.38 7.67
N ASN A 88 -15.75 3.15 6.62
CA ASN A 88 -16.00 2.76 5.23
C ASN A 88 -14.70 2.19 4.64
N ASP A 89 -14.77 1.54 3.48
CA ASP A 89 -13.55 1.13 2.76
C ASP A 89 -12.66 2.37 2.52
N PRO A 90 -11.34 2.27 2.72
CA PRO A 90 -10.40 3.38 2.59
C PRO A 90 -10.11 3.73 1.12
N ILE A 91 -11.15 4.11 0.36
CA ILE A 91 -11.10 4.37 -1.09
C ILE A 91 -10.12 5.47 -1.52
N HIS A 92 -9.67 6.30 -0.59
CA HIS A 92 -8.72 7.39 -0.84
C HIS A 92 -7.27 7.04 -0.46
N ASN A 93 -7.06 5.85 0.09
CA ASN A 93 -5.75 5.39 0.54
C ASN A 93 -4.89 4.96 -0.65
N PHE A 94 -3.61 5.37 -0.66
CA PHE A 94 -2.67 4.98 -1.72
C PHE A 94 -2.39 3.47 -1.80
N MET A 95 -2.70 2.70 -0.74
CA MET A 95 -2.55 1.24 -0.69
C MET A 95 -3.80 0.47 -1.12
N ASP A 96 -4.86 1.15 -1.59
CA ASP A 96 -6.00 0.55 -2.29
C ASP A 96 -5.78 0.57 -3.82
N TYR A 97 -6.71 0.01 -4.60
CA TYR A 97 -6.69 0.03 -6.07
C TYR A 97 -7.71 0.97 -6.72
N SER A 98 -8.25 1.91 -5.94
CA SER A 98 -9.06 3.01 -6.48
C SER A 98 -8.31 3.72 -7.61
N THR A 99 -9.02 4.36 -8.54
CA THR A 99 -8.32 5.15 -9.56
C THR A 99 -7.60 6.33 -8.93
N ASP A 100 -6.48 6.74 -9.53
CA ASP A 100 -5.62 7.80 -9.00
C ASP A 100 -6.29 9.11 -8.63
N ILE A 101 -7.37 9.49 -9.32
CA ILE A 101 -8.11 10.70 -9.00
C ILE A 101 -8.74 10.66 -7.60
N CYS A 102 -8.92 9.47 -7.02
CA CYS A 102 -9.46 9.27 -5.69
C CYS A 102 -8.37 9.07 -4.65
N MET A 103 -7.18 8.59 -5.03
CA MET A 103 -6.12 8.35 -4.06
C MET A 103 -5.51 9.69 -3.61
N THR A 104 -5.57 9.98 -2.33
CA THR A 104 -5.11 11.25 -1.77
C THR A 104 -4.35 11.14 -0.46
N GLU A 105 -4.36 9.99 0.22
CA GLU A 105 -3.86 9.90 1.60
C GLU A 105 -3.07 8.65 1.96
N LEU A 106 -2.11 8.86 2.87
CA LEU A 106 -1.51 7.83 3.74
C LEU A 106 -1.92 8.16 5.18
N PRO A 107 -2.68 7.29 5.86
CA PRO A 107 -2.97 7.42 7.28
C PRO A 107 -1.72 7.55 8.14
N ARG A 108 -1.92 8.09 9.34
CA ARG A 108 -0.82 8.41 10.27
C ARG A 108 0.00 7.18 10.60
N PHE A 109 -0.64 6.05 10.91
CA PHE A 109 0.11 4.86 11.32
C PHE A 109 0.77 4.12 10.15
N GLN A 110 0.26 4.26 8.94
CA GLN A 110 1.00 3.83 7.74
C GLN A 110 2.31 4.61 7.60
N SER A 111 2.25 5.94 7.71
CA SER A 111 3.45 6.81 7.67
C SER A 111 4.46 6.45 8.77
N VAL A 112 3.97 6.15 9.97
CA VAL A 112 4.82 5.71 11.09
C VAL A 112 5.49 4.38 10.77
N ARG A 113 4.75 3.36 10.29
CA ARG A 113 5.32 2.07 9.91
C ARG A 113 6.41 2.22 8.85
N MET A 114 6.17 3.02 7.83
CA MET A 114 7.16 3.29 6.78
C MET A 114 8.47 3.83 7.36
N LEU A 115 8.40 4.81 8.26
CA LEU A 115 9.58 5.37 8.92
C LEU A 115 10.34 4.33 9.76
N TRP A 116 9.61 3.54 10.55
CA TRP A 116 10.20 2.47 11.35
C TRP A 116 10.88 1.41 10.48
N MET A 117 10.25 1.02 9.37
CA MET A 117 10.78 -0.02 8.49
C MET A 117 11.96 0.46 7.65
N TYR A 118 11.97 1.73 7.24
CA TYR A 118 13.17 2.36 6.71
C TYR A 118 14.33 2.29 7.71
N ALA A 119 14.11 2.77 8.95
CA ALA A 119 15.14 2.79 9.97
C ALA A 119 15.67 1.38 10.31
N LYS A 120 14.78 0.40 10.39
CA LYS A 120 15.10 -0.98 10.77
C LYS A 120 15.81 -1.76 9.66
N MET A 121 15.34 -1.62 8.41
CA MET A 121 15.72 -2.54 7.34
C MET A 121 16.63 -1.89 6.29
N ARG A 122 16.72 -0.56 6.24
CA ARG A 122 17.32 0.16 5.10
C ARG A 122 18.31 1.25 5.49
N PHE A 123 18.33 1.68 6.75
CA PHE A 123 19.27 2.70 7.21
C PHE A 123 20.73 2.27 7.03
N GLY A 124 21.52 3.10 6.35
CA GLY A 124 22.95 2.86 6.12
C GLY A 124 23.29 1.78 5.10
N ARG A 125 22.30 1.31 4.33
CA ARG A 125 22.53 0.53 3.10
C ARG A 125 22.79 1.43 1.91
#